data_AF-A0A7C4RIU8-F1
#
_entry.id   AF-A0A7C4RIU8-F1
#
_cell.length_a   1.000
_cell.length_b   1.000
_cell.length_c   1.000
_cell.angle_alpha   90.00
_cell.angle_beta   90.00
_cell.angle_gamma   90.00
#
_symmetry.space_group_name_H-M   'P 1'
#
loop_
_entity.id
_entity.type
_entity.pdbx_description
1 polymer ?
#
loop_
_entity_poly.entity_id
_entity_poly.type
_entity_poly.pdbx_seq_one_letter_code
_entity_poly.pdbx_strand_id
1 'polypeptide(L)'
;MRFKQKESISPDDLRKAIYLIDSYRAHLFYDISWIDKRVKEGKLGNRFKVRWKKLRKVMIKMASISNEIAGVRKLAKIQNYLEASWQIIVPLIVLIAFLSVLAPQSFSLIKGTTVYLTVIAFSSIILGLVGRFIIGWKIGRKIEEHFLKNPEAHEFKIYEVRNAVQLLIDELRKFLKESNQNPSKHRIGLNFMDYKYVKMVKKPKPWRKYYIAEIIV
;
A
#
# COMPACT_ATOMS: atom_id res chain seq x y z
N MET A 1 -30.46 2.65 30.31
CA MET A 1 -30.05 2.00 29.05
C MET A 1 -28.93 2.81 28.40
N ARG A 2 -27.68 2.31 28.42
CA ARG A 2 -26.56 2.96 27.70
C ARG A 2 -26.72 2.66 26.21
N PHE A 3 -26.97 3.68 25.40
CA PHE A 3 -26.88 3.58 23.95
C PHE A 3 -25.47 3.11 23.58
N LYS A 4 -25.32 1.85 23.19
CA LYS A 4 -24.12 1.34 22.53
C LYS A 4 -23.89 2.23 21.31
N GLN A 5 -22.79 3.00 21.31
CA GLN A 5 -22.31 3.68 20.13
C GLN A 5 -22.31 2.67 18.98
N LYS A 6 -23.17 2.91 17.99
CA LYS A 6 -23.20 2.14 16.74
C LYS A 6 -21.81 2.33 16.14
N GLU A 7 -20.95 1.31 16.21
CA GLU A 7 -19.63 1.32 15.56
C GLU A 7 -19.85 1.78 14.12
N SER A 8 -19.44 3.01 13.79
CA SER A 8 -19.73 3.59 12.50
C SER A 8 -18.80 2.95 11.48
N ILE A 9 -19.32 1.93 10.81
CA ILE A 9 -18.66 1.32 9.66
C ILE A 9 -18.32 2.44 8.68
N SER A 10 -17.05 2.50 8.28
CA SER A 10 -16.54 3.54 7.39
C SER A 10 -16.38 2.95 6.00
N PRO A 11 -17.14 3.42 4.99
CA PRO A 11 -17.09 2.85 3.65
C PRO A 11 -15.69 3.04 3.03
N ASP A 12 -15.00 4.13 3.32
CA ASP A 12 -13.65 4.36 2.81
C ASP A 12 -12.61 3.46 3.47
N ASP A 13 -12.75 3.15 4.76
CA ASP A 13 -11.87 2.18 5.42
C ASP A 13 -12.11 0.77 4.88
N LEU A 14 -13.38 0.39 4.61
CA LEU A 14 -13.71 -0.88 3.93
C LEU A 14 -13.08 -0.96 2.54
N ARG A 15 -13.21 0.08 1.71
CA ARG A 15 -12.62 0.13 0.36
C ARG A 15 -11.11 -0.04 0.39
N LYS A 16 -10.44 0.64 1.32
CA LYS A 16 -8.97 0.53 1.51
C LYS A 16 -8.57 -0.86 1.99
N ALA A 17 -9.31 -1.44 2.94
CA ALA A 17 -9.06 -2.79 3.43
C ALA A 17 -9.25 -3.86 2.33
N ILE A 18 -10.32 -3.73 1.52
CA ILE A 18 -10.57 -4.60 0.34
C ILE A 18 -9.36 -4.61 -0.57
N TYR A 19 -8.90 -3.43 -1.00
CA TYR A 19 -7.76 -3.33 -1.91
C TYR A 19 -6.48 -3.90 -1.31
N LEU A 20 -6.18 -3.55 -0.05
CA LEU A 20 -4.94 -3.96 0.61
C LEU A 20 -4.90 -5.48 0.79
N ILE A 21 -6.00 -6.08 1.26
CA ILE A 21 -6.07 -7.54 1.48
C ILE A 21 -6.08 -8.28 0.14
N ASP A 22 -6.78 -7.80 -0.87
CA ASP A 22 -6.76 -8.43 -2.20
C ASP A 22 -5.36 -8.36 -2.85
N SER A 23 -4.62 -7.29 -2.59
CA SER A 23 -3.24 -7.14 -3.07
C SER A 23 -2.29 -8.24 -2.58
N TYR A 24 -2.57 -8.86 -1.43
CA TYR A 24 -1.80 -10.03 -0.98
C TYR A 24 -1.93 -11.23 -1.91
N ARG A 25 -3.07 -11.40 -2.60
CA ARG A 25 -3.25 -12.45 -3.61
C ARG A 25 -2.42 -12.18 -4.87
N ALA A 26 -2.10 -10.92 -5.13
CA ALA A 26 -1.23 -10.48 -6.22
C ALA A 26 0.24 -10.39 -5.79
N HIS A 27 0.59 -10.96 -4.63
CA HIS A 27 1.94 -10.91 -4.04
C HIS A 27 2.46 -9.49 -3.73
N LEU A 28 1.54 -8.55 -3.55
CA LEU A 28 1.81 -7.18 -3.13
C LEU A 28 1.56 -7.07 -1.61
N PHE A 29 2.63 -7.25 -0.83
CA PHE A 29 2.58 -7.32 0.62
C PHE A 29 2.72 -5.92 1.26
N TYR A 30 1.59 -5.27 1.53
CA TYR A 30 1.53 -3.97 2.21
C TYR A 30 1.53 -4.10 3.74
N ASP A 31 1.88 -3.03 4.47
CA ASP A 31 1.75 -3.03 5.93
C ASP A 31 0.27 -3.11 6.36
N ILE A 32 -0.03 -4.12 7.18
CA ILE A 32 -1.36 -4.40 7.71
C ILE A 32 -1.63 -3.74 9.08
N SER A 33 -0.65 -3.03 9.66
CA SER A 33 -0.78 -2.34 10.96
C SER A 33 -1.96 -1.35 10.98
N TRP A 34 -2.21 -0.68 9.86
CA TRP A 34 -3.36 0.20 9.70
C TRP A 34 -4.69 -0.56 9.81
N ILE A 35 -4.77 -1.78 9.27
CA ILE A 35 -5.95 -2.64 9.39
C ILE A 35 -6.14 -3.07 10.84
N ASP A 36 -5.07 -3.44 11.55
CA ASP A 36 -5.11 -3.77 12.99
C ASP A 36 -5.80 -2.64 13.78
N LYS A 37 -5.45 -1.38 13.49
CA LYS A 37 -6.07 -0.21 14.11
C LYS A 37 -7.56 -0.10 13.76
N ARG A 38 -7.93 -0.21 12.47
CA ARG A 38 -9.33 -0.10 12.02
C ARG A 38 -10.24 -1.21 12.50
N VAL A 39 -9.70 -2.42 12.67
CA VAL A 39 -10.43 -3.56 13.27
C VAL A 39 -10.70 -3.31 14.75
N LYS A 40 -9.72 -2.81 15.51
CA LYS A 40 -9.90 -2.46 16.93
C LYS A 40 -10.95 -1.36 17.10
N GLU A 41 -10.96 -0.37 16.20
CA GLU A 41 -11.95 0.71 16.14
C GLU A 41 -13.35 0.27 15.68
N GLY A 42 -13.55 -1.00 15.26
CA GLY A 42 -14.85 -1.50 14.79
C GLY A 42 -15.27 -1.04 13.39
N LYS A 43 -14.40 -0.31 12.67
CA LYS A 43 -14.74 0.36 11.40
C LYS A 43 -14.90 -0.57 10.20
N LEU A 44 -14.45 -1.82 10.32
CA LEU A 44 -14.51 -2.82 9.25
C LEU A 44 -15.60 -3.87 9.46
N GLY A 45 -16.48 -3.66 10.44
CA GLY A 45 -17.58 -4.56 10.75
C GLY A 45 -17.20 -5.72 11.68
N ASN A 46 -18.18 -6.16 12.47
CA ASN A 46 -17.97 -7.16 13.51
C ASN A 46 -17.65 -8.55 12.96
N ARG A 47 -18.26 -8.94 11.83
CA ARG A 47 -17.96 -10.24 11.19
C ARG A 47 -16.51 -10.33 10.74
N PHE A 48 -15.94 -9.23 10.23
CA PHE A 48 -14.54 -9.17 9.84
C PHE A 48 -13.60 -9.23 11.05
N LYS A 49 -13.93 -8.49 12.12
CA LYS A 49 -13.14 -8.44 13.36
C LYS A 49 -12.87 -9.83 13.95
N VAL A 50 -13.86 -10.71 13.95
CA VAL A 50 -13.72 -12.09 14.45
C VAL A 50 -12.70 -12.89 13.63
N ARG A 51 -12.70 -12.74 12.30
CA ARG A 51 -11.80 -13.47 11.40
C ARG A 51 -10.41 -12.85 11.29
N TRP A 52 -10.28 -11.58 11.65
CA TRP A 52 -9.06 -10.81 11.46
C TRP A 52 -7.83 -11.46 12.09
N LYS A 53 -7.92 -11.98 13.32
CA LYS A 53 -6.77 -12.61 14.00
C LYS A 53 -6.20 -13.79 13.20
N LYS A 54 -7.05 -14.63 12.60
CA LYS A 54 -6.63 -15.76 11.76
C LYS A 54 -6.05 -15.25 10.44
N LEU A 55 -6.76 -14.35 9.77
CA LEU A 55 -6.34 -13.76 8.49
C LEU A 55 -4.98 -13.06 8.60
N ARG A 56 -4.78 -12.26 9.65
CA ARG A 56 -3.52 -11.58 9.95
C ARG A 56 -2.34 -12.54 9.98
N LYS A 57 -2.48 -13.69 10.64
CA LYS A 57 -1.44 -14.73 10.69
C LYS A 57 -1.13 -15.29 9.30
N VAL A 58 -2.17 -15.56 8.51
CA VAL A 58 -2.02 -16.04 7.12
C VAL A 58 -1.28 -15.00 6.28
N MET A 59 -1.68 -13.73 6.34
CA MET A 59 -1.05 -12.63 5.61
C MET A 59 0.42 -12.46 6.02
N ILE A 60 0.73 -12.48 7.31
CA ILE A 60 2.14 -12.41 7.78
C ILE A 60 2.95 -13.59 7.24
N LYS A 61 2.40 -14.80 7.25
CA LYS A 61 3.07 -16.00 6.69
C LYS A 61 3.24 -15.91 5.17
N MET A 62 2.32 -15.26 4.45
CA MET A 62 2.49 -14.99 3.02
C MET A 62 3.62 -13.99 2.77
N ALA A 63 3.64 -12.89 3.54
CA ALA A 63 4.67 -11.87 3.42
C ALA A 63 6.06 -12.39 3.83
N SER A 64 6.16 -13.26 4.84
CA SER A 64 7.43 -13.80 5.30
C SER A 64 8.16 -14.62 4.22
N ILE A 65 7.41 -15.30 3.34
CA ILE A 65 7.99 -16.09 2.25
C ILE A 65 8.75 -15.19 1.27
N SER A 66 8.27 -13.96 1.05
CA SER A 66 9.00 -13.01 0.20
C SER A 66 10.40 -12.65 0.75
N ASN A 67 10.61 -12.75 2.06
CA ASN A 67 11.91 -12.50 2.70
C ASN A 67 12.87 -13.68 2.54
N GLU A 68 12.36 -14.89 2.27
CA GLU A 68 13.15 -16.11 2.04
C GLU A 68 13.67 -16.18 0.59
N ILE A 69 13.10 -15.38 -0.32
CA ILE A 69 13.52 -15.34 -1.72
C ILE A 69 14.92 -14.74 -1.84
N ALA A 70 15.82 -15.51 -2.46
CA ALA A 70 17.22 -15.15 -2.65
C ALA A 70 17.40 -13.75 -3.30
N GLY A 71 18.04 -12.87 -2.53
CA GLY A 71 18.36 -11.51 -2.96
C GLY A 71 17.24 -10.48 -2.88
N VAL A 72 15.98 -10.86 -2.57
CA VAL A 72 14.91 -9.88 -2.30
C VAL A 72 15.24 -9.07 -1.05
N ARG A 73 15.68 -9.73 0.02
CA ARG A 73 16.13 -9.06 1.25
C ARG A 73 17.29 -8.07 1.01
N LYS A 74 18.25 -8.43 0.14
CA LYS A 74 19.37 -7.55 -0.22
C LYS A 74 18.87 -6.32 -0.99
N LEU A 75 18.00 -6.51 -1.97
CA LEU A 75 17.40 -5.42 -2.75
C LEU A 75 16.55 -4.50 -1.88
N ALA A 76 15.74 -5.05 -0.97
CA ALA A 76 14.94 -4.26 -0.03
C ALA A 76 15.82 -3.43 0.91
N LYS A 77 16.92 -4.00 1.42
CA LYS A 77 17.91 -3.24 2.20
C LYS A 77 18.50 -2.08 1.38
N ILE A 78 18.93 -2.33 0.14
CA ILE A 78 19.47 -1.29 -0.75
C ILE A 78 18.43 -0.18 -0.98
N GLN A 79 17.17 -0.56 -1.25
CA GLN A 79 16.09 0.41 -1.40
C GLN A 79 15.91 1.25 -0.14
N ASN A 80 15.88 0.63 1.05
CA ASN A 80 15.75 1.36 2.31
C ASN A 80 16.92 2.31 2.57
N TYR A 81 18.15 1.91 2.26
CA TYR A 81 19.32 2.79 2.38
C TYR A 81 19.26 3.98 1.41
N LEU A 82 18.83 3.74 0.16
CA LEU A 82 18.61 4.81 -0.81
C LEU A 82 17.48 5.74 -0.37
N GLU A 83 16.39 5.19 0.16
CA GLU A 83 15.26 5.98 0.65
C GLU A 83 15.66 6.84 1.84
N ALA A 84 16.39 6.28 2.80
CA ALA A 84 16.91 7.01 3.95
C ALA A 84 17.92 8.09 3.55
N SER A 85 18.79 7.81 2.57
CA SER A 85 19.82 8.78 2.16
C SER A 85 19.20 10.05 1.58
N TRP A 86 18.24 9.96 0.65
CA TRP A 86 17.62 11.17 0.10
C TRP A 86 16.74 11.89 1.14
N GLN A 87 16.09 11.16 2.06
CA GLN A 87 15.31 11.75 3.16
C GLN A 87 16.16 12.58 4.13
N ILE A 88 17.46 12.29 4.25
CA ILE A 88 18.41 13.05 5.09
C ILE A 88 19.12 14.13 4.29
N ILE A 89 19.63 13.78 3.10
CA ILE A 89 20.45 14.67 2.27
C ILE A 89 19.63 15.86 1.77
N VAL A 90 18.38 15.63 1.33
CA VAL A 90 17.56 16.69 0.72
C VAL A 90 17.21 17.78 1.75
N PRO A 91 16.67 17.47 2.94
CA PRO A 91 16.42 18.50 3.95
C PRO A 91 17.69 19.24 4.40
N LEU A 92 18.81 18.54 4.50
CA LEU A 92 20.08 19.17 4.87
C LEU A 92 20.53 20.19 3.82
N ILE A 93 20.45 19.84 2.53
CA ILE A 93 20.79 20.78 1.46
C ILE A 93 19.81 21.95 1.41
N VAL A 94 18.50 21.70 1.59
CA VAL A 94 17.49 22.76 1.66
C VAL A 94 17.77 23.71 2.82
N LEU A 95 18.16 23.18 3.99
CA LEU A 95 18.55 23.98 5.15
C LEU A 95 19.79 24.84 4.85
N ILE A 96 20.83 24.24 4.26
CA ILE A 96 22.05 24.98 3.87
C ILE A 96 21.72 26.08 2.87
N ALA A 97 20.91 25.77 1.85
CA ALA A 97 20.47 26.76 0.86
C ALA A 97 19.65 27.89 1.51
N PHE A 98 18.79 27.57 2.47
CA PHE A 98 18.02 28.58 3.21
C PHE A 98 18.92 29.49 4.05
N LEU A 99 19.86 28.91 4.81
CA LEU A 99 20.84 29.68 5.58
C LEU A 99 21.73 30.54 4.68
N SER A 100 22.03 30.07 3.47
CA SER A 100 22.79 30.81 2.46
C SER A 100 22.09 32.08 1.98
N VAL A 101 20.76 32.07 1.89
CA VAL A 101 19.96 33.25 1.52
C VAL A 101 19.92 34.27 2.65
N LEU A 102 19.91 33.81 3.91
CA LEU A 102 19.89 34.68 5.10
C LEU A 102 21.28 35.19 5.51
N ALA A 103 22.35 34.58 5.00
CA ALA A 103 23.71 34.94 5.35
C ALA A 103 24.07 36.37 4.87
N PRO A 104 24.78 37.17 5.69
CA PRO A 104 25.30 38.48 5.27
C PRO A 104 26.15 38.39 4.00
N GLN A 105 26.12 39.44 3.17
CA GLN A 105 26.82 39.49 1.87
C GLN A 105 28.34 39.28 1.95
N SER A 106 28.94 39.43 3.14
CA SER A 106 30.36 39.17 3.40
C SER A 106 30.75 37.68 3.28
N PHE A 107 29.80 36.74 3.31
CA PHE A 107 30.04 35.31 3.06
C PHE A 107 29.86 34.95 1.58
N SER A 108 30.70 35.49 0.69
CA SER A 108 30.58 35.29 -0.76
C SER A 108 30.77 33.82 -1.21
N LEU A 109 31.55 33.03 -0.45
CA LEU A 109 31.80 31.61 -0.71
C LEU A 109 30.53 30.75 -0.68
N ILE A 110 29.55 31.15 0.12
CA ILE A 110 28.31 30.41 0.32
C ILE A 110 27.38 30.57 -0.90
N LYS A 111 27.35 31.75 -1.53
CA LYS A 111 26.51 32.01 -2.71
C LYS A 111 26.98 31.23 -3.95
N GLY A 112 28.29 31.15 -4.18
CA GLY A 112 28.85 30.40 -5.32
C GLY A 112 28.64 28.88 -5.22
N THR A 113 28.64 28.34 -4.01
CA THR A 113 28.46 26.89 -3.75
C THR A 113 26.99 26.45 -3.77
N THR A 114 26.05 27.39 -3.57
CA THR A 114 24.61 27.10 -3.52
C THR A 114 24.06 26.48 -4.81
N VAL A 115 24.55 26.89 -5.98
CA VAL A 115 24.12 26.33 -7.28
C VAL A 115 24.50 24.85 -7.38
N TYR A 116 25.74 24.51 -7.03
CA TYR A 116 26.22 23.12 -7.04
C TYR A 116 25.46 22.25 -6.02
N LEU A 117 25.20 22.78 -4.83
CA LEU A 117 24.38 22.08 -3.82
C LEU A 117 22.96 21.81 -4.33
N THR A 118 22.36 22.78 -5.03
CA THR A 118 21.02 22.62 -5.63
C THR A 118 21.01 21.51 -6.68
N VAL A 119 22.02 21.46 -7.55
CA VAL A 119 22.17 20.38 -8.54
C VAL A 119 22.32 19.03 -7.84
N ILE A 120 23.16 18.93 -6.81
CA ILE A 120 23.35 17.70 -6.02
C ILE A 120 22.03 17.26 -5.36
N ALA A 121 21.27 18.19 -4.78
CA ALA A 121 19.96 17.87 -4.18
C ALA A 121 18.98 17.34 -5.23
N PHE A 122 18.87 18.00 -6.37
CA PHE A 122 17.95 17.60 -7.43
C PHE A 122 18.32 16.25 -8.03
N SER A 123 19.62 16.02 -8.30
CA SER A 123 20.15 14.72 -8.71
C SER A 123 19.86 13.63 -7.67
N SER A 124 20.00 13.93 -6.38
CA SER A 124 19.71 12.99 -5.29
C SER A 124 18.23 12.61 -5.23
N ILE A 125 17.31 13.57 -5.46
CA ILE A 125 15.87 13.30 -5.54
C ILE A 125 15.56 12.38 -6.73
N ILE A 126 16.11 12.70 -7.91
CA ILE A 126 15.90 11.89 -9.11
C ILE A 126 16.42 10.48 -8.89
N LEU A 127 17.64 10.33 -8.39
CA LEU A 127 18.25 9.03 -8.09
C LEU A 127 17.42 8.25 -7.06
N GLY A 128 16.88 8.92 -6.03
CA GLY A 128 16.00 8.30 -5.05
C GLY A 128 14.70 7.77 -5.68
N LEU A 129 14.03 8.59 -6.51
CA LEU A 129 12.77 8.22 -7.17
C LEU A 129 12.95 7.11 -8.20
N VAL A 130 13.94 7.26 -9.09
CA VAL A 130 14.25 6.28 -10.14
C VAL A 130 14.79 4.99 -9.53
N GLY A 131 15.70 5.10 -8.55
CA GLY A 131 16.26 3.96 -7.83
C GLY A 131 15.17 3.12 -7.16
N ARG A 132 14.22 3.79 -6.48
CA ARG A 132 13.04 3.14 -5.89
C ARG A 132 12.23 2.38 -6.92
N PHE A 133 11.94 3.00 -8.06
CA PHE A 133 11.17 2.37 -9.13
C PHE A 133 11.88 1.11 -9.69
N ILE A 134 13.17 1.22 -10.01
CA ILE A 134 13.96 0.12 -10.59
C ILE A 134 14.11 -1.04 -9.60
N ILE A 135 14.45 -0.74 -8.35
CA ILE A 135 14.65 -1.78 -7.33
C ILE A 135 13.32 -2.45 -7.00
N GLY A 136 12.25 -1.67 -6.83
CA GLY A 136 10.90 -2.19 -6.59
C GLY A 136 10.44 -3.10 -7.74
N TRP A 137 10.71 -2.73 -8.99
CA TRP A 137 10.42 -3.58 -10.15
C TRP A 137 11.19 -4.90 -10.12
N LYS A 138 12.50 -4.88 -9.80
CA LYS A 138 13.32 -6.09 -9.67
C LYS A 138 12.84 -7.00 -8.53
N ILE A 139 12.47 -6.42 -7.39
CA ILE A 139 11.89 -7.17 -6.26
C ILE A 139 10.59 -7.84 -6.70
N GLY A 140 9.68 -7.08 -7.30
CA GLY A 140 8.40 -7.61 -7.78
C GLY A 140 8.58 -8.76 -8.76
N ARG A 141 9.51 -8.63 -9.72
CA ARG A 141 9.79 -9.68 -10.70
C ARG A 141 10.35 -10.95 -10.05
N LYS A 142 11.26 -10.82 -9.09
CA LYS A 142 11.78 -11.97 -8.34
C LYS A 142 10.71 -12.68 -7.51
N ILE A 143 9.82 -11.91 -6.90
CA ILE A 143 8.68 -12.44 -6.14
C ILE A 143 7.76 -13.22 -7.08
N GLU A 144 7.40 -12.64 -8.22
CA GLU A 144 6.56 -13.26 -9.25
C GLU A 144 7.19 -14.54 -9.81
N GLU A 145 8.46 -14.49 -10.21
CA GLU A 145 9.23 -15.66 -10.71
C GLU A 145 9.27 -16.80 -9.68
N HIS A 146 9.42 -16.48 -8.38
CA HIS A 146 9.43 -17.49 -7.32
C HIS A 146 8.06 -18.16 -7.16
N PHE A 147 6.98 -17.38 -7.21
CA PHE A 147 5.61 -17.89 -7.08
C PHE A 147 5.15 -18.68 -8.30
N LEU A 148 5.57 -18.30 -9.51
CA LEU A 148 5.29 -19.09 -10.72
C LEU A 148 5.93 -20.49 -10.66
N LYS A 149 7.08 -20.63 -9.98
CA LYS A 149 7.78 -21.91 -9.82
C LYS A 149 7.23 -22.78 -8.68
N ASN A 150 6.47 -22.21 -7.74
CA ASN A 150 6.00 -22.90 -6.54
C ASN A 150 4.50 -22.64 -6.25
N PRO A 151 3.59 -23.00 -7.17
CA PRO A 151 2.17 -22.66 -7.05
C PRO A 151 1.46 -23.32 -5.85
N GLU A 152 1.83 -24.56 -5.52
CA GLU A 152 1.15 -25.39 -4.51
C GLU A 152 1.25 -24.83 -3.07
N ALA A 153 2.34 -24.13 -2.75
CA ALA A 153 2.59 -23.62 -1.40
C ALA A 153 1.61 -22.50 -0.96
N HIS A 154 0.74 -22.03 -1.87
CA HIS A 154 -0.07 -20.83 -1.67
C HIS A 154 -1.55 -20.97 -1.94
N GLU A 155 -2.00 -22.04 -2.59
CA GLU A 155 -3.41 -22.17 -3.00
C GLU A 155 -4.37 -21.99 -1.81
N PHE A 156 -4.13 -22.73 -0.72
CA PHE A 156 -4.92 -22.63 0.51
C PHE A 156 -4.94 -21.22 1.13
N LYS A 157 -3.81 -20.50 1.08
CA LYS A 157 -3.72 -19.14 1.66
C LYS A 157 -4.48 -18.13 0.80
N ILE A 158 -4.48 -18.30 -0.51
CA ILE A 158 -5.19 -17.44 -1.46
C ILE A 158 -6.71 -17.51 -1.20
N TYR A 159 -7.26 -18.69 -0.94
CA TYR A 159 -8.69 -18.85 -0.62
C TYR A 159 -9.10 -18.13 0.68
N GLU A 160 -8.30 -18.22 1.74
CA GLU A 160 -8.57 -17.51 3.00
C GLU A 160 -8.59 -15.99 2.80
N VAL A 161 -7.64 -15.46 2.03
CA VAL A 161 -7.56 -14.03 1.69
C VAL A 161 -8.75 -13.62 0.82
N ARG A 162 -9.08 -14.41 -0.22
CA ARG A 162 -10.24 -14.17 -1.09
C ARG A 162 -11.53 -14.10 -0.28
N ASN A 163 -11.76 -15.06 0.62
CA ASN A 163 -12.96 -15.11 1.45
C ASN A 163 -13.07 -13.91 2.40
N ALA A 164 -11.94 -13.42 2.91
CA ALA A 164 -11.92 -12.21 3.72
C ALA A 164 -12.29 -10.96 2.92
N VAL A 165 -11.77 -10.84 1.68
CA VAL A 165 -12.14 -9.73 0.79
C VAL A 165 -13.62 -9.79 0.43
N GLN A 166 -14.16 -10.97 0.11
CA GLN A 166 -15.59 -11.14 -0.15
C GLN A 166 -16.43 -10.67 1.05
N LEU A 167 -16.03 -11.02 2.26
CA LEU A 167 -16.73 -10.60 3.47
C LEU A 167 -16.73 -9.07 3.62
N LEU A 168 -15.63 -8.39 3.32
CA LEU A 168 -15.58 -6.93 3.33
C LEU A 168 -16.43 -6.29 2.23
N ILE A 169 -16.47 -6.89 1.03
CA ILE A 169 -17.37 -6.47 -0.06
C ILE A 169 -18.83 -6.60 0.39
N ASP A 170 -19.18 -7.70 1.07
CA ASP A 170 -20.53 -7.91 1.58
C ASP A 170 -20.90 -6.90 2.67
N GLU A 171 -19.97 -6.56 3.58
CA GLU A 171 -20.17 -5.48 4.57
C GLU A 171 -20.36 -4.11 3.88
N LEU A 172 -19.56 -3.80 2.88
CA LEU A 172 -19.67 -2.54 2.14
C LEU A 172 -20.99 -2.47 1.37
N ARG A 173 -21.39 -3.56 0.72
CA ARG A 173 -22.69 -3.67 0.04
C ARG A 173 -23.84 -3.46 1.01
N LYS A 174 -23.80 -4.11 2.18
CA LYS A 174 -24.82 -3.93 3.23
C LYS A 174 -24.90 -2.48 3.68
N PHE A 175 -23.76 -1.86 3.94
CA PHE A 175 -23.70 -0.44 4.30
C PHE A 175 -24.33 0.46 3.23
N LEU A 176 -24.03 0.23 1.95
CA LEU A 176 -24.60 1.02 0.84
C LEU A 176 -26.12 0.84 0.71
N LYS A 177 -26.64 -0.38 0.92
CA LYS A 177 -28.09 -0.64 0.98
C LYS A 177 -28.76 0.15 2.09
N GLU A 178 -28.24 0.02 3.30
CA GLU A 178 -28.86 0.60 4.49
C GLU A 178 -28.77 2.14 4.51
N SER A 179 -27.73 2.70 3.90
CA SER A 179 -27.52 4.15 3.82
C SER A 179 -28.09 4.79 2.55
N ASN A 180 -28.69 4.01 1.64
CA ASN A 180 -29.19 4.44 0.33
C ASN A 180 -28.16 5.28 -0.46
N GLN A 181 -26.87 4.93 -0.34
CA GLN A 181 -25.78 5.63 -1.01
C GLN A 181 -25.56 5.08 -2.42
N ASN A 182 -25.24 5.99 -3.35
CA ASN A 182 -24.96 5.61 -4.74
C ASN A 182 -23.64 4.80 -4.84
N PRO A 183 -23.67 3.53 -5.31
CA PRO A 183 -22.48 2.67 -5.36
C PRO A 183 -21.35 3.22 -6.24
N SER A 184 -21.70 4.00 -7.26
CA SER A 184 -20.74 4.61 -8.19
C SER A 184 -19.79 5.60 -7.52
N LYS A 185 -20.15 6.16 -6.36
CA LYS A 185 -19.29 7.02 -5.54
C LYS A 185 -18.29 6.21 -4.70
N HIS A 186 -18.54 4.92 -4.49
CA HIS A 186 -17.77 4.03 -3.61
C HIS A 186 -17.00 2.95 -4.39
N ARG A 187 -16.38 3.34 -5.50
CA ARG A 187 -15.58 2.42 -6.33
C ARG A 187 -14.43 1.79 -5.54
N ILE A 188 -14.23 0.49 -5.72
CA ILE A 188 -13.15 -0.28 -5.08
C ILE A 188 -12.05 -0.60 -6.10
N GLY A 189 -10.82 -0.67 -5.61
CA GLY A 189 -9.70 -1.23 -6.35
C GLY A 189 -9.60 -2.73 -6.07
N LEU A 190 -9.48 -3.53 -7.12
CA LEU A 190 -9.31 -4.99 -7.04
C LEU A 190 -8.23 -5.45 -8.02
N ASN A 191 -7.33 -6.31 -7.59
CA ASN A 191 -6.40 -7.03 -8.45
C ASN A 191 -7.09 -8.22 -9.13
N PHE A 192 -8.09 -8.83 -8.50
CA PHE A 192 -8.86 -9.94 -9.05
C PHE A 192 -10.36 -9.63 -9.13
N MET A 193 -11.04 -10.16 -10.16
CA MET A 193 -12.46 -9.89 -10.43
C MET A 193 -13.38 -11.08 -10.09
N ASP A 194 -12.87 -12.07 -9.35
CA ASP A 194 -13.54 -13.32 -9.01
C ASP A 194 -14.47 -13.22 -7.78
N TYR A 195 -14.93 -12.01 -7.48
CA TYR A 195 -15.80 -11.69 -6.35
C TYR A 195 -17.27 -11.60 -6.76
N LYS A 196 -18.17 -11.88 -5.81
CA LYS A 196 -19.60 -11.68 -6.00
C LYS A 196 -19.95 -10.20 -5.82
N TYR A 197 -21.00 -9.76 -6.51
CA TYR A 197 -21.56 -8.40 -6.40
C TYR A 197 -20.60 -7.28 -6.80
N VAL A 198 -19.68 -7.53 -7.72
CA VAL A 198 -18.80 -6.50 -8.28
C VAL A 198 -18.96 -6.43 -9.79
N LYS A 199 -18.98 -5.21 -10.32
CA LYS A 199 -18.98 -4.92 -11.76
C LYS A 199 -17.73 -4.14 -12.13
N MET A 200 -17.02 -4.57 -13.17
CA MET A 200 -15.85 -3.86 -13.66
C MET A 200 -16.25 -2.51 -14.28
N VAL A 201 -15.59 -1.44 -13.84
CA VAL A 201 -15.74 -0.09 -14.42
C VAL A 201 -14.54 0.28 -15.28
N LYS A 202 -13.31 -0.05 -14.83
CA LYS A 202 -12.09 0.21 -15.60
C LYS A 202 -11.09 -0.95 -15.50
N LYS A 203 -10.51 -1.33 -16.64
CA LYS A 203 -9.42 -2.32 -16.75
C LYS A 203 -8.06 -1.78 -16.24
N PRO A 204 -7.10 -2.65 -15.90
CA PRO A 204 -5.72 -2.27 -15.63
C PRO A 204 -5.09 -1.51 -16.81
N LYS A 205 -4.13 -0.64 -16.50
CA LYS A 205 -3.31 0.11 -17.46
C LYS A 205 -1.83 -0.12 -17.13
N PRO A 206 -0.86 0.21 -18.00
CA PRO A 206 0.57 -0.01 -17.72
C PRO A 206 1.06 0.57 -16.38
N TRP A 207 0.51 1.70 -15.95
CA TRP A 207 0.81 2.36 -14.67
C TRP A 207 -0.09 1.94 -13.50
N ARG A 208 -1.14 1.14 -13.75
CA ARG A 208 -2.13 0.70 -12.76
C ARG A 208 -2.47 -0.76 -12.96
N LYS A 209 -1.84 -1.63 -12.18
CA LYS A 209 -2.00 -3.09 -12.26
C LYS A 209 -3.32 -3.66 -11.68
N TYR A 210 -4.26 -2.81 -11.28
CA TYR A 210 -5.54 -3.23 -10.67
C TYR A 210 -6.76 -2.69 -11.43
N TYR A 211 -7.87 -3.41 -11.31
CA TYR A 211 -9.21 -3.06 -11.79
C TYR A 211 -9.87 -2.04 -10.87
N ILE A 212 -10.67 -1.15 -11.45
CA ILE A 212 -11.64 -0.38 -10.68
C ILE A 212 -13.00 -1.02 -10.88
N ALA A 213 -13.63 -1.41 -9.77
CA ALA A 213 -14.93 -2.04 -9.75
C ALA A 213 -15.93 -1.23 -8.93
N GLU A 214 -17.21 -1.45 -9.21
CA GLU A 214 -18.35 -0.91 -8.49
C GLU A 214 -19.13 -2.06 -7.85
N ILE A 215 -19.74 -1.80 -6.70
CA ILE A 215 -20.52 -2.80 -5.98
C ILE A 215 -21.95 -2.82 -6.52
N ILE A 216 -22.44 -4.01 -6.81
CA ILE A 216 -23.82 -4.27 -7.20
C ILE A 216 -24.64 -4.42 -5.92
N VAL A 217 -25.48 -3.44 -5.65
CA VAL A 217 -26.33 -3.36 -4.45
C VAL A 217 -27.62 -4.13 -4.71
#